data_AF-A0A8H5D948-F1
#
_entry.id   AF-A0A8H5D948-F1
#
_cell.length_a   1.000
_cell.length_b   1.000
_cell.length_c   1.000
_cell.angle_alpha   90.00
_cell.angle_beta   90.00
_cell.angle_gamma   90.00
#
_symmetry.space_group_name_H-M   'P 1'
#
loop_
_entity.id
_entity.type
_entity.pdbx_description
1 polymer ?
#
loop_
_entity_poly.entity_id
_entity_poly.type
_entity_poly.pdbx_seq_one_letter_code
_entity_poly.pdbx_strand_id
1 'polypeptide(L)'
;MLKHQIFVKEAMLWGQLHHPNIAPFYGIYHLDESRGRICLVSPWMERGSLIDYLNANPLVTRMPFVLDIAQGLDYLHNENIVHGDLKGIPGSLASLTLDYPPS
;
A
#
# COMPACT_ATOMS: atom_id res chain seq x y z
N MET A 1 -17.33 -14.33 -8.72
CA MET A 1 -17.79 -14.32 -7.31
C MET A 1 -16.63 -14.22 -6.31
N LEU A 2 -15.68 -15.16 -6.26
CA LEU A 2 -14.56 -15.16 -5.30
C LEU A 2 -13.71 -13.87 -5.26
N LYS A 3 -13.34 -13.31 -6.41
CA LYS A 3 -12.56 -12.06 -6.46
C LYS A 3 -13.26 -10.88 -5.78
N HIS A 4 -14.60 -10.80 -5.89
CA HIS A 4 -15.38 -9.70 -5.33
C HIS A 4 -15.37 -9.71 -3.80
N GLN A 5 -15.43 -10.90 -3.18
CA GLN A 5 -15.37 -11.03 -1.71
C GLN A 5 -14.00 -10.66 -1.14
N ILE A 6 -12.91 -10.99 -1.86
CA ILE A 6 -11.54 -10.62 -1.47
C ILE A 6 -11.39 -9.09 -1.48
N PHE A 7 -11.84 -8.43 -2.55
CA PHE A 7 -11.78 -6.96 -2.67
C PHE A 7 -12.58 -6.23 -1.59
N VAL A 8 -13.77 -6.73 -1.23
CA VAL A 8 -14.58 -6.11 -0.17
C VAL A 8 -13.91 -6.27 1.19
N LYS A 9 -13.38 -7.47 1.50
CA LYS A 9 -12.65 -7.71 2.75
C LYS A 9 -11.42 -6.80 2.85
N GLU A 10 -10.68 -6.68 1.76
CA GLU A 10 -9.50 -5.82 1.68
C GLU A 10 -9.84 -4.34 1.86
N ALA A 11 -10.86 -3.84 1.16
CA ALA A 11 -11.33 -2.47 1.33
C ALA A 11 -11.78 -2.17 2.78
N MET A 12 -12.47 -3.12 3.42
CA MET A 12 -12.93 -2.98 4.80
C MET A 12 -11.77 -2.95 5.80
N LEU A 13 -10.79 -3.85 5.64
CA LEU A 13 -9.60 -3.86 6.49
C LEU A 13 -8.79 -2.58 6.28
N TRP A 14 -8.48 -2.25 5.02
CA TRP A 14 -7.66 -1.10 4.69
C TRP A 14 -8.27 0.23 5.16
N GLY A 15 -9.59 0.40 5.01
CA GLY A 15 -10.29 1.60 5.49
C GLY A 15 -10.25 1.82 7.01
N GLN A 16 -9.84 0.83 7.80
CA GLN A 16 -9.70 0.94 9.25
C GLN A 16 -8.26 1.27 9.69
N LEU A 17 -7.28 1.13 8.80
CA LEU A 17 -5.87 1.29 9.12
C LEU A 17 -5.46 2.77 9.14
N HIS A 18 -4.76 3.17 10.20
CA HIS A 18 -4.29 4.53 10.39
C HIS A 18 -2.86 4.50 10.92
N HIS A 19 -1.88 4.57 10.01
CA HIS A 19 -0.47 4.55 10.34
C HIS A 19 0.34 5.33 9.30
N PRO A 20 1.38 6.11 9.66
CA PRO A 20 2.15 6.92 8.72
C PRO A 20 2.79 6.12 7.58
N ASN A 21 3.21 4.88 7.84
CA ASN A 21 3.81 4.03 6.81
C ASN A 21 2.78 3.18 6.04
N ILE A 22 1.48 3.33 6.28
CA ILE A 22 0.43 2.65 5.50
C ILE A 22 -0.26 3.68 4.62
N ALA A 23 -0.32 3.41 3.32
CA ALA A 23 -1.01 4.29 2.38
C ALA A 23 -2.47 4.51 2.82
N PRO A 24 -2.97 5.75 2.85
CA PRO A 24 -4.38 6.02 3.12
C PRO A 24 -5.30 5.36 2.08
N PHE A 25 -6.44 4.85 2.55
CA PHE A 25 -7.52 4.38 1.69
C PHE A 25 -8.55 5.48 1.48
N TYR A 26 -8.76 5.90 0.24
CA TYR A 26 -9.75 6.92 -0.12
C TYR A 26 -11.13 6.35 -0.45
N GLY A 27 -11.20 5.07 -0.82
CA GLY A 27 -12.46 4.38 -1.04
C GLY A 27 -12.47 3.50 -2.29
N ILE A 28 -13.68 3.23 -2.75
CA ILE A 28 -13.95 2.33 -3.86
C ILE A 28 -14.46 3.13 -5.07
N TYR A 29 -13.93 2.82 -6.25
CA TYR A 29 -14.43 3.34 -7.51
C TYR A 29 -14.98 2.22 -8.40
N HIS A 30 -16.12 2.46 -9.03
CA HIS A 30 -16.77 1.52 -9.95
C HIS A 30 -16.53 2.00 -11.39
N LEU A 31 -15.61 1.34 -12.10
CA LEU A 31 -15.14 1.80 -13.42
C LEU A 31 -16.16 1.57 -14.56
N ASP A 32 -17.21 0.79 -14.33
CA ASP A 32 -18.29 0.52 -15.29
C ASP A 32 -19.40 -0.26 -14.57
N GLU A 33 -20.59 0.33 -14.40
CA GLU A 33 -21.72 -0.34 -13.75
C GLU A 33 -22.12 -1.64 -14.48
N SER A 34 -21.88 -1.74 -15.79
CA SER A 34 -22.23 -2.91 -16.59
C SER A 34 -21.25 -4.08 -16.45
N ARG A 35 -20.00 -3.83 -16.03
CA ARG A 35 -18.93 -4.85 -15.95
C ARG A 35 -18.50 -5.21 -14.53
N GLY A 36 -19.05 -4.54 -13.52
CA GLY A 36 -18.82 -4.87 -12.10
C GLY A 36 -17.36 -4.78 -11.67
N ARG A 37 -16.55 -3.94 -12.34
CA ARG A 37 -15.14 -3.74 -12.01
C ARG A 37 -15.01 -2.74 -10.87
N ILE A 38 -14.55 -3.25 -9.73
CA ILE A 38 -14.25 -2.49 -8.51
C ILE A 38 -12.76 -2.14 -8.52
N CYS A 39 -12.46 -0.89 -8.19
CA CYS A 39 -11.11 -0.38 -7.99
C CYS A 39 -10.98 0.17 -6.57
N LEU A 40 -9.84 -0.06 -5.94
CA LEU A 40 -9.47 0.55 -4.67
C LEU A 40 -8.70 1.83 -4.94
N VAL A 41 -8.96 2.89 -4.18
CA VAL A 41 -8.42 4.22 -4.40
C VAL A 41 -7.54 4.63 -3.23
N SER A 42 -6.36 5.16 -3.53
CA SER A 42 -5.36 5.67 -2.59
C SER A 42 -4.69 6.93 -3.16
N PRO A 43 -3.86 7.66 -2.38
CA PRO A 43 -2.99 8.68 -2.94
C PRO A 43 -2.12 8.15 -4.08
N TRP A 44 -1.83 9.05 -5.02
CA TRP A 44 -0.87 8.79 -6.09
C TRP A 44 0.56 8.99 -5.58
N MET A 45 1.41 7.98 -5.76
CA MET A 45 2.82 8.04 -5.37
C MET A 45 3.63 8.64 -6.53
N GLU A 46 3.99 9.92 -6.45
CA GLU A 46 4.64 10.65 -7.56
C GLU A 46 6.00 10.05 -7.96
N ARG A 47 6.69 9.44 -7.00
CA ARG A 47 8.03 8.86 -7.19
C ARG A 47 8.01 7.40 -7.65
N GLY A 48 6.83 6.86 -7.95
CA GLY A 48 6.67 5.46 -8.36
C GLY A 48 6.93 4.49 -7.21
N SER A 49 7.42 3.29 -7.53
CA SER A 49 7.74 2.28 -6.52
C SER A 49 9.08 2.53 -5.84
N LEU A 50 9.31 1.81 -4.73
CA LEU A 50 10.61 1.84 -4.04
C LEU A 50 11.75 1.40 -4.97
N ILE A 51 11.50 0.41 -5.83
CA ILE A 51 12.49 -0.02 -6.82
C ILE A 51 12.79 1.10 -7.82
N ASP A 52 11.77 1.79 -8.33
CA ASP A 52 11.96 2.91 -9.25
C ASP A 52 12.80 4.02 -8.61
N TYR A 53 12.46 4.38 -7.36
CA TYR A 53 13.16 5.41 -6.61
C TYR A 53 14.62 5.03 -6.32
N LEU A 54 14.88 3.81 -5.86
CA LEU A 54 16.25 3.35 -5.54
C LEU A 54 17.12 3.22 -6.79
N ASN A 55 16.54 2.85 -7.93
CA ASN A 55 17.24 2.82 -9.22
C ASN A 55 17.62 4.23 -9.69
N ALA A 56 16.74 5.21 -9.49
CA ALA A 56 17.02 6.61 -9.80
C ALA A 56 18.01 7.26 -8.82
N ASN A 57 18.12 6.75 -7.59
CA ASN A 57 18.93 7.32 -6.51
C ASN A 57 19.89 6.27 -5.90
N PRO A 58 20.91 5.79 -6.64
CA PRO A 58 21.72 4.65 -6.21
C PRO A 58 22.56 4.89 -4.94
N LEU A 59 22.79 6.15 -4.59
CA LEU A 59 23.58 6.56 -3.43
C LEU A 59 22.73 6.80 -2.17
N VAL A 60 21.39 6.70 -2.26
CA VAL A 60 20.52 6.94 -1.12
C VAL A 60 20.67 5.81 -0.08
N THR A 61 20.66 6.19 1.20
CA THR A 61 20.70 5.20 2.28
C THR A 61 19.39 4.40 2.29
N ARG A 62 19.50 3.06 2.31
CA ARG A 62 18.33 2.16 2.25
C ARG A 62 17.69 1.88 3.59
N MET A 63 18.45 2.03 4.68
CA MET A 63 18.00 1.71 6.04
C MET A 63 16.71 2.44 6.48
N PRO A 64 16.53 3.74 6.19
CA PRO A 64 15.30 4.42 6.57
C PRO A 64 14.04 3.80 5.93
N PHE A 65 14.10 3.40 4.65
CA PHE A 65 12.99 2.70 4.00
C PHE A 65 12.69 1.35 4.64
N VAL A 66 13.72 0.61 5.06
CA VAL A 66 13.54 -0.67 5.76
C VAL A 66 12.86 -0.46 7.12
N LEU A 67 13.21 0.61 7.82
CA LEU A 67 12.58 0.98 9.09
C LEU A 67 11.10 1.32 8.90
N ASP A 68 10.78 2.16 7.91
CA ASP A 68 9.40 2.51 7.55
C ASP A 68 8.57 1.25 7.23
N ILE A 69 9.15 0.34 6.44
CA ILE A 69 8.52 -0.95 6.10
C ILE A 69 8.26 -1.76 7.37
N ALA A 70 9.26 -1.88 8.25
CA ALA A 70 9.14 -2.64 9.49
C ALA A 70 8.09 -2.05 10.43
N GLN A 71 8.01 -0.73 10.55
CA GLN A 71 7.02 -0.04 11.39
C GLN A 71 5.59 -0.25 10.87
N GLY A 72 5.39 -0.16 9.55
CA GLY A 72 4.08 -0.47 8.95
C GLY A 72 3.66 -1.92 9.18
N LEU A 73 4.59 -2.88 9.07
CA LEU A 73 4.31 -4.29 9.34
C LEU A 73 4.05 -4.56 10.82
N ASP A 74 4.80 -3.94 11.72
CA ASP A 74 4.57 -4.04 13.17
C ASP A 74 3.16 -3.59 13.55
N TYR A 75 2.73 -2.44 13.02
CA TYR A 75 1.36 -1.97 13.19
C TYR A 75 0.33 -2.98 12.65
N LEU A 76 0.49 -3.50 11.43
CA LEU A 76 -0.41 -4.51 10.86
C LEU A 76 -0.50 -5.76 11.75
N HIS A 77 0.64 -6.24 12.24
CA HIS A 77 0.69 -7.42 13.10
C HIS A 77 0.03 -7.17 14.46
N ASN A 78 0.17 -5.98 15.03
CA ASN A 78 -0.55 -5.58 16.25
C ASN A 78 -2.08 -5.55 16.05
N GLU A 79 -2.53 -5.25 14.83
CA GLU A 79 -3.95 -5.37 14.41
C GLU A 79 -4.36 -6.79 13.99
N ASN A 80 -3.49 -7.79 14.18
CA ASN A 80 -3.68 -9.19 13.75
C ASN A 80 -3.88 -9.36 12.23
N ILE A 81 -3.29 -8.49 11.43
CA ILE A 81 -3.36 -8.51 9.96
C ILE A 81 -2.02 -8.96 9.40
N VAL A 82 -2.04 -10.01 8.58
CA VAL A 82 -0.88 -10.43 7.79
C VAL A 82 -0.99 -9.80 6.41
N HIS A 83 0.01 -8.99 6.01
CA HIS A 83 0.01 -8.32 4.70
C HIS A 83 -0.10 -9.32 3.52
N GLY A 84 0.61 -10.45 3.60
CA GLY A 84 0.47 -11.57 2.66
C GLY A 84 1.13 -11.40 1.28
N ASP A 85 1.38 -10.16 0.82
CA ASP A 85 2.05 -9.93 -0.49
C ASP A 85 3.07 -8.78 -0.52
N LEU A 86 3.93 -8.67 0.50
CA LEU A 86 4.86 -7.53 0.62
C LEU A 86 5.91 -7.54 -0.51
N LYS A 87 5.92 -6.51 -1.35
CA LYS A 87 6.87 -6.37 -2.47
C LYS A 87 7.28 -4.92 -2.70
N GLY A 88 8.49 -4.73 -3.23
CA GLY A 88 9.00 -3.41 -3.62
C GLY A 88 8.54 -2.92 -5.00
N ILE A 89 7.65 -3.65 -5.69
CA ILE A 89 7.08 -3.30 -7.01
C ILE A 89 5.67 -2.70 -6.87
N PRO A 90 5.19 -1.88 -7.84
CA PRO A 90 3.82 -1.38 -7.82
C PRO A 90 2.81 -2.53 -7.84
N GLY A 91 1.80 -2.48 -6.96
CA GLY A 91 0.67 -3.43 -6.94
C GLY A 91 0.53 -4.30 -5.68
N SER A 92 1.43 -4.16 -4.70
CA SER A 92 1.26 -4.69 -3.35
C SER A 92 0.35 -3.75 -2.55
N LEU A 93 -0.74 -4.28 -1.98
CA LEU A 93 -1.83 -3.51 -1.34
C LEU A 93 -1.50 -2.85 0.00
N ALA A 94 -0.22 -2.75 0.35
CA ALA A 94 0.31 -1.66 1.15
C ALA A 94 1.60 -1.15 0.48
N SER A 95 1.46 -0.15 -0.40
CA SER A 95 2.61 0.66 -0.78
C SER A 95 3.00 1.45 0.45
N LEU A 96 4.05 1.02 1.15
CA LEU A 96 4.65 1.82 2.20
C LEU A 96 5.12 3.12 1.52
N THR A 97 4.58 4.22 2.02
CA THR A 97 4.52 5.54 1.40
C THR A 97 5.91 6.05 0.98
N LEU A 98 6.06 6.52 -0.26
CA LEU A 98 7.27 7.20 -0.74
C LEU A 98 7.10 8.70 -1.00
N ASP A 99 5.97 9.27 -0.55
CA ASP A 99 5.75 10.71 -0.68
C ASP A 99 6.48 11.53 0.39
N TYR A 100 7.13 10.87 1.36
CA TYR A 100 7.97 11.54 2.37
C TYR A 100 9.44 11.06 2.28
N PRO A 101 10.42 11.96 2.48
CA PRO A 101 11.76 11.49 2.84
C PRO A 101 11.60 10.64 4.11
N PRO A 102 12.21 9.45 4.14
CA PRO A 102 12.08 8.57 5.29
C PRO A 102 12.62 9.30 6.54
N SER A 103 11.91 9.14 7.67
CA SER A 103 12.18 9.88 8.92
C SER A 103 13.55 9.59 9.51
#